data_AF-A0AA37VG47-F1
#
_entry.id   AF-A0AA37VG47-F1
#
_cell.length_a   1.000
_cell.length_b   1.000
_cell.length_c   1.000
_cell.angle_alpha   90.00
_cell.angle_beta   90.00
_cell.angle_gamma   90.00
#
_symmetry.space_group_name_H-M   'P 1'
#
loop_
_entity.id
_entity.type
_entity.pdbx_description
1 polymer ?
#
loop_
_entity_poly.entity_id
_entity_poly.type
_entity_poly.pdbx_seq_one_letter_code
_entity_poly.pdbx_strand_id
1 'polypeptide(L)'
;MTAMTMGRALALFALVAAAVVVVGGWILTLVYPGEAARHAIVASAVVAFVVQLVAFAIARRAAQRSNAVAGWGLGALLRMMVFALYALVLVKALGLVSTPALISLAVFLFVSTLVEPLLLNV
;
A
#
# COMPACT_ATOMS: atom_id res chain seq x y z
N MET A 1 -13.19 -15.45 20.98
CA MET A 1 -13.20 -14.81 19.65
C MET A 1 -12.66 -15.80 18.64
N THR A 2 -13.46 -16.24 17.67
CA THR A 2 -13.02 -17.13 16.59
C THR A 2 -12.16 -16.32 15.63
N ALA A 3 -10.88 -16.68 15.46
CA ALA A 3 -9.97 -15.98 14.56
C ALA A 3 -10.53 -15.96 13.13
N MET A 4 -10.56 -14.80 12.47
CA MET A 4 -11.04 -14.73 11.10
C MET A 4 -10.19 -15.59 10.15
N THR A 5 -10.87 -16.25 9.21
CA THR A 5 -10.24 -16.97 8.10
C THR A 5 -9.43 -15.99 7.24
N MET A 6 -8.33 -16.47 6.62
CA MET A 6 -7.46 -15.68 5.75
C MET A 6 -8.22 -14.86 4.70
N GLY A 7 -9.19 -15.46 4.01
CA GLY A 7 -9.97 -14.76 2.97
C GLY A 7 -10.76 -13.56 3.49
N ARG A 8 -11.37 -13.67 4.68
CA ARG A 8 -12.11 -12.56 5.31
C ARG A 8 -11.18 -11.44 5.75
N ALA A 9 -10.02 -11.78 6.34
CA ALA A 9 -9.03 -10.79 6.76
C ALA A 9 -8.47 -10.03 5.54
N LEU A 10 -8.17 -10.73 4.45
CA LEU A 10 -7.73 -10.12 3.19
C LEU A 10 -8.81 -9.23 2.58
N ALA A 11 -10.08 -9.63 2.60
CA ALA A 11 -11.17 -8.81 2.08
C ALA A 11 -11.34 -7.51 2.89
N LEU A 12 -11.29 -7.58 4.21
CA LEU A 12 -11.33 -6.41 5.09
C LEU A 12 -10.13 -5.48 4.85
N PHE A 13 -8.93 -6.06 4.78
CA PHE A 13 -7.74 -5.27 4.47
C PHE A 13 -7.85 -4.64 3.09
N ALA A 14 -8.31 -5.35 2.07
CA ALA A 14 -8.53 -4.81 0.73
C ALA A 14 -9.51 -3.62 0.73
N LEU A 15 -10.59 -3.68 1.51
CA LEU A 15 -11.53 -2.56 1.65
C LEU A 15 -10.86 -1.34 2.28
N VAL A 16 -10.16 -1.53 3.41
CA VAL A 16 -9.42 -0.45 4.08
C VAL A 16 -8.38 0.16 3.14
N ALA A 17 -7.66 -0.70 2.43
CA ALA A 17 -6.55 -0.29 1.63
C ALA A 17 -7.02 0.34 0.30
N ALA A 18 -8.21 -0.02 -0.20
CA ALA A 18 -8.94 0.71 -1.24
C ALA A 18 -9.38 2.11 -0.74
N ALA A 19 -9.91 2.20 0.50
CA ALA A 19 -10.29 3.47 1.08
C ALA A 19 -9.08 4.42 1.22
N VAL A 20 -7.92 3.90 1.65
CA VAL A 20 -6.67 4.67 1.75
C VAL A 20 -6.28 5.26 0.40
N VAL A 21 -6.24 4.45 -0.67
CA VAL A 21 -5.82 4.96 -1.99
C VAL A 21 -6.86 5.89 -2.63
N VAL A 22 -8.16 5.66 -2.41
CA VAL A 22 -9.23 6.51 -2.95
C VAL A 22 -9.26 7.86 -2.23
N VAL A 23 -9.33 7.85 -0.89
CA VAL A 23 -9.41 9.09 -0.10
C VAL A 23 -8.08 9.85 -0.17
N GLY A 24 -6.95 9.15 0.01
CA GLY A 24 -5.64 9.76 -0.11
C GLY A 24 -5.37 10.29 -1.52
N GLY A 25 -5.75 9.54 -2.56
CA GLY A 25 -5.62 9.98 -3.95
C GLY A 25 -6.46 11.21 -4.23
N TRP A 26 -7.71 11.23 -3.77
CA TRP A 26 -8.58 12.41 -3.89
C TRP A 26 -7.97 13.64 -3.21
N ILE A 27 -7.51 13.54 -1.96
CA ILE A 27 -6.84 14.64 -1.25
C ILE A 27 -5.62 15.13 -2.04
N LEU A 28 -4.80 14.22 -2.55
CA LEU A 28 -3.61 14.58 -3.31
C LEU A 28 -3.92 15.26 -4.65
N THR A 29 -5.07 14.99 -5.27
CA THR A 29 -5.51 15.73 -6.47
C THR A 29 -5.85 17.19 -6.19
N LEU A 30 -6.19 17.54 -4.94
CA LEU A 30 -6.38 18.93 -4.53
C LEU A 30 -5.04 19.67 -4.37
N VAL A 31 -3.97 18.95 -4.01
CA VAL A 31 -2.62 19.51 -3.81
C VAL A 31 -1.84 19.58 -5.14
N TYR A 32 -2.01 18.58 -5.99
CA TYR A 32 -1.34 18.46 -7.29
C TYR A 32 -2.37 18.50 -8.42
N PRO A 33 -2.79 19.70 -8.85
CA PRO A 33 -3.77 19.83 -9.92
C PRO A 33 -3.18 19.44 -11.29
N GLY A 34 -4.07 19.02 -12.21
CA GLY A 34 -3.73 18.72 -13.59
C GLY A 34 -3.76 17.23 -13.95
N GLU A 35 -3.92 16.95 -15.25
CA GLU A 35 -4.11 15.59 -15.76
C GLU A 35 -2.88 14.71 -15.56
N ALA A 36 -1.69 15.24 -15.82
CA ALA A 36 -0.44 14.50 -15.65
C ALA A 36 -0.19 14.10 -14.17
N ALA A 37 -0.53 14.99 -13.23
CA ALA A 37 -0.46 14.69 -11.81
C ALA A 37 -1.49 13.62 -11.40
N ARG A 38 -2.73 13.73 -11.89
CA ARG A 38 -3.78 12.73 -11.66
C ARG A 38 -3.37 11.35 -12.18
N HIS A 39 -2.78 11.28 -13.37
CA HIS A 39 -2.27 10.02 -13.94
C HIS A 39 -1.22 9.41 -13.01
N ALA A 40 -0.25 10.21 -12.55
CA ALA A 40 0.78 9.76 -11.62
C ALA A 40 0.20 9.23 -10.29
N ILE A 41 -0.80 9.91 -9.73
CA ILE A 41 -1.47 9.49 -8.50
C ILE A 41 -2.21 8.16 -8.70
N VAL A 42 -2.92 7.99 -9.82
CA VAL A 42 -3.66 6.75 -10.14
C VAL A 42 -2.69 5.58 -10.36
N ALA A 43 -1.60 5.79 -11.10
CA ALA A 43 -0.56 4.77 -11.28
C ALA A 43 0.01 4.31 -9.92
N SER A 44 0.34 5.26 -9.05
CA SER A 44 0.82 4.97 -7.70
C SER A 44 -0.22 4.26 -6.83
N ALA A 45 -1.50 4.60 -6.95
CA ALA A 45 -2.60 3.94 -6.25
C ALA A 45 -2.72 2.46 -6.63
N VAL A 46 -2.63 2.15 -7.93
CA VAL A 46 -2.69 0.75 -8.42
C VAL A 46 -1.51 -0.06 -7.87
N VAL A 47 -0.29 0.48 -7.97
CA VAL A 47 0.91 -0.19 -7.45
C VAL A 47 0.80 -0.40 -5.94
N ALA A 48 0.44 0.65 -5.19
CA ALA A 48 0.25 0.56 -3.74
C ALA A 48 -0.80 -0.50 -3.38
N PHE A 49 -1.92 -0.54 -4.13
CA PHE A 49 -3.00 -1.47 -3.88
C PHE A 49 -2.60 -2.92 -4.04
N VAL A 50 -1.84 -3.27 -5.09
CA VAL A 50 -1.35 -4.63 -5.24
C VAL A 50 -0.35 -4.99 -4.14
N VAL A 51 0.59 -4.08 -3.86
CA VAL A 51 1.72 -4.33 -2.95
C VAL A 51 1.25 -4.48 -1.51
N GLN A 52 0.28 -3.67 -1.06
CA GLN A 52 -0.25 -3.78 0.29
C GLN A 52 -0.99 -5.10 0.53
N LEU A 53 -1.72 -5.62 -0.47
CA LEU A 53 -2.38 -6.93 -0.34
C LEU A 53 -1.36 -8.06 -0.18
N VAL A 54 -0.28 -8.02 -0.96
CA VAL A 54 0.81 -9.00 -0.87
C VAL A 54 1.52 -8.89 0.49
N ALA A 55 1.85 -7.68 0.92
CA ALA A 55 2.48 -7.43 2.21
C ALA A 55 1.61 -7.92 3.38
N PHE A 56 0.30 -7.64 3.35
CA PHE A 56 -0.62 -8.11 4.39
C PHE A 56 -0.77 -9.63 4.39
N ALA A 57 -0.82 -10.27 3.23
CA ALA A 57 -0.86 -11.73 3.14
C ALA A 57 0.38 -12.37 3.79
N ILE A 58 1.57 -11.79 3.56
CA ILE A 58 2.83 -12.22 4.20
C ILE A 58 2.75 -12.01 5.72
N ALA A 59 2.37 -10.80 6.15
CA ALA A 59 2.30 -10.44 7.55
C ALA A 59 1.31 -11.31 8.33
N ARG A 60 0.11 -11.54 7.78
CA ARG A 60 -0.92 -12.40 8.36
C ARG A 60 -0.46 -13.85 8.45
N ARG A 61 0.20 -14.38 7.41
CA ARG A 61 0.71 -15.75 7.42
C ARG A 61 1.77 -15.95 8.49
N ALA A 62 2.65 -14.97 8.69
CA ALA A 62 3.64 -15.02 9.76
C ALA A 62 3.00 -14.85 11.15
N ALA A 63 2.00 -13.97 11.29
CA ALA A 63 1.24 -13.81 12.53
C ALA A 63 0.53 -15.09 12.97
N GLN A 64 -0.05 -15.85 12.03
CA GLN A 64 -0.64 -17.18 12.31
C GLN A 64 0.37 -18.21 12.83
N ARG A 65 1.67 -17.98 12.61
CA ARG A 65 2.77 -18.79 13.15
C ARG A 65 3.44 -18.13 14.35
N SER A 66 2.74 -17.25 15.05
CA SER A 66 3.25 -16.50 16.23
C SER A 66 4.45 -15.58 15.93
N ASN A 67 4.66 -15.21 14.66
CA ASN A 67 5.77 -14.39 14.20
C ASN A 67 5.27 -13.05 13.60
N ALA A 68 4.32 -12.39 14.27
CA ALA A 68 3.65 -11.20 13.74
C ALA A 68 4.61 -10.05 13.44
N VAL A 69 5.58 -9.79 14.32
CA VAL A 69 6.58 -8.72 14.14
C VAL A 69 7.47 -8.99 12.92
N ALA A 70 7.93 -10.23 12.74
CA ALA A 70 8.74 -10.60 11.57
C ALA A 70 7.93 -10.47 10.27
N GLY A 71 6.66 -10.89 10.27
CA GLY A 71 5.76 -10.72 9.14
C GLY A 71 5.55 -9.27 8.74
N TRP A 72 5.28 -8.41 9.72
CA TRP A 72 5.13 -6.97 9.50
C TRP A 72 6.44 -6.34 9.00
N GLY A 73 7.59 -6.73 9.57
CA GLY A 73 8.91 -6.29 9.10
C GLY A 73 9.20 -6.70 7.66
N LEU A 74 8.85 -7.92 7.25
CA LEU A 74 8.95 -8.37 5.86
C LEU A 74 8.04 -7.55 4.92
N GLY A 75 6.82 -7.25 5.36
CA GLY A 75 5.92 -6.35 4.64
C GLY A 75 6.52 -4.95 4.46
N ALA A 76 7.14 -4.38 5.49
CA ALA A 76 7.83 -3.10 5.42
C ALA A 76 9.00 -3.12 4.43
N LEU A 77 9.82 -4.18 4.43
CA LEU A 77 10.92 -4.36 3.48
C LEU A 77 10.40 -4.43 2.04
N LEU A 78 9.33 -5.20 1.78
CA LEU A 78 8.70 -5.27 0.45
C LEU A 78 8.27 -3.87 -0.03
N ARG A 79 7.62 -3.09 0.84
CA ARG A 79 7.18 -1.73 0.50
C ARG A 79 8.36 -0.81 0.19
N MET A 80 9.44 -0.88 0.97
CA MET A 80 10.65 -0.10 0.71
C MET A 80 11.28 -0.48 -0.65
N MET A 81 11.36 -1.78 -0.93
CA MET A 81 11.93 -2.29 -2.18
C MET A 81 11.10 -1.87 -3.40
N VAL A 82 9.76 -1.93 -3.29
CA VAL A 82 8.83 -1.44 -4.31
C VAL A 82 8.95 0.07 -4.48
N PHE A 83 9.03 0.83 -3.40
CA PHE A 83 9.19 2.28 -3.47
C PHE A 83 10.49 2.66 -4.19
N ALA A 84 11.60 2.00 -3.88
CA ALA A 84 12.87 2.20 -4.56
C ALA A 84 12.79 1.82 -6.05
N LEU A 85 12.21 0.66 -6.38
CA LEU A 85 12.00 0.24 -7.77
C LEU A 85 11.11 1.22 -8.54
N TYR A 86 10.06 1.72 -7.89
CA TYR A 86 9.16 2.67 -8.49
C TYR A 86 9.87 4.00 -8.80
N ALA A 87 10.64 4.50 -7.83
CA ALA A 87 11.39 5.74 -7.97
C ALA A 87 12.50 5.66 -9.03
N LEU A 88 13.26 4.56 -9.04
CA LEU A 88 14.43 4.42 -9.90
C LEU A 88 14.07 3.97 -11.33
N VAL A 89 12.96 3.24 -11.50
CA VAL A 89 12.62 2.60 -12.77
C VAL A 89 11.25 3.05 -13.28
N LEU A 90 10.18 2.82 -12.51
CA LEU A 90 8.81 2.96 -13.05
C LEU A 90 8.42 4.41 -13.34
N VAL A 91 8.81 5.37 -12.50
CA VAL A 91 8.51 6.80 -12.76
C VAL A 91 9.03 7.23 -14.13
N LYS A 92 10.28 6.87 -14.45
CA LYS A 92 10.88 7.19 -15.74
C LYS A 92 10.29 6.36 -16.88
N ALA A 93 10.13 5.05 -16.68
CA ALA A 93 9.63 4.13 -17.71
C ALA A 93 8.19 4.45 -18.14
N LEU A 94 7.37 4.97 -17.22
CA LEU A 94 5.98 5.32 -17.46
C LEU A 94 5.76 6.81 -17.77
N GLY A 95 6.84 7.62 -17.81
CA GLY A 95 6.75 9.06 -18.08
C GLY A 95 5.95 9.84 -17.03
N LEU A 96 5.97 9.41 -15.77
CA LEU A 96 5.16 10.03 -14.71
C LEU A 96 5.81 11.31 -14.19
N VAL A 97 4.98 12.26 -13.75
CA VAL A 97 5.46 13.44 -13.02
C VAL A 97 5.97 12.99 -11.65
N SER A 98 7.27 13.14 -11.41
CA SER A 98 7.97 12.52 -10.28
C SER A 98 7.37 12.87 -8.91
N THR A 99 7.13 14.15 -8.63
CA THR A 99 6.65 14.60 -7.31
C THR A 99 5.31 13.97 -6.93
N PRO A 100 4.21 14.11 -7.69
CA PRO A 100 2.94 13.47 -7.35
C PRO A 100 3.04 11.95 -7.37
N ALA A 101 3.86 11.34 -8.24
CA ALA A 101 4.04 9.89 -8.27
C ALA A 101 4.66 9.35 -6.96
N LEU A 102 5.77 9.93 -6.51
CA LEU A 102 6.51 9.48 -5.34
C LEU A 102 5.77 9.80 -4.03
N ILE A 103 5.22 11.01 -3.91
CA ILE A 103 4.49 11.41 -2.71
C ILE A 103 3.24 10.56 -2.54
N SER A 104 2.46 10.34 -3.60
CA SER A 104 1.28 9.48 -3.52
C SER A 104 1.62 8.04 -3.16
N LEU A 105 2.64 7.45 -3.80
CA LEU A 105 3.04 6.08 -3.50
C LEU A 105 3.51 5.95 -2.04
N ALA A 106 4.35 6.89 -1.57
CA ALA A 106 4.80 6.90 -0.17
C ALA A 106 3.59 6.95 0.78
N VAL A 107 2.70 7.92 0.60
CA VAL A 107 1.50 8.08 1.44
C VAL A 107 0.69 6.79 1.48
N PHE A 108 0.39 6.19 0.32
CA PHE A 108 -0.43 4.97 0.27
C PHE A 108 0.26 3.79 0.95
N LEU A 109 1.55 3.57 0.69
CA LEU A 109 2.28 2.45 1.29
C LEU A 109 2.41 2.59 2.81
N PHE A 110 2.78 3.77 3.30
CA PHE A 110 3.03 3.97 4.72
C PHE A 110 1.74 4.05 5.55
N VAL A 111 0.70 4.74 5.06
CA VAL A 111 -0.60 4.77 5.75
C VAL A 111 -1.17 3.35 5.88
N SER A 112 -1.14 2.55 4.80
CA SER A 112 -1.59 1.16 4.86
C SER A 112 -0.75 0.29 5.80
N THR A 113 0.55 0.59 5.96
CA THR A 113 1.42 -0.11 6.92
C THR A 113 1.03 0.17 8.37
N LEU A 114 0.54 1.38 8.67
CA LEU A 114 0.07 1.75 10.02
C LEU A 114 -1.23 1.04 10.39
N VAL A 115 -2.09 0.75 9.41
CA VAL A 115 -3.35 0.04 9.66
C VAL A 115 -3.16 -1.48 9.78
N GLU A 116 -2.06 -2.00 9.22
CA GLU A 116 -1.76 -3.43 9.16
C GLU A 116 -1.83 -4.14 10.53
N PRO A 117 -1.15 -3.67 11.60
CA PRO A 117 -1.14 -4.34 12.91
C PRO A 117 -2.52 -4.46 13.55
N LEU A 118 -3.42 -3.51 13.29
CA LEU A 118 -4.80 -3.53 13.78
C LEU A 118 -5.61 -4.69 13.19
N LEU A 119 -5.21 -5.17 12.01
CA LEU A 119 -5.91 -6.21 11.27
C LEU A 119 -5.22 -7.58 11.33
N LEU A 120 -4.03 -7.68 11.93
CA LEU A 120 -3.30 -8.95 12.05
C LEU A 120 -3.92 -9.92 13.06
N ASN A 121 -4.58 -9.40 14.09
CA ASN A 121 -5.08 -10.20 15.24
C ASN A 121 -6.61 -10.40 15.27
N VAL A 122 -7.33 -9.88 14.28
CA VAL A 122 -8.79 -10.09 14.12
C VAL A 122 -9.10 -11.42 13.46
#